data_AF-A0A558BTF2-F1
#
_entry.id   AF-A0A558BTF2-F1
#
_cell.length_a   1.000
_cell.length_b   1.000
_cell.length_c   1.000
_cell.angle_alpha   90.00
_cell.angle_beta   90.00
_cell.angle_gamma   90.00
#
_symmetry.space_group_name_H-M   'P 1'
#
loop_
_entity.id
_entity.type
_entity.pdbx_description
1 polymer ?
#
loop_
_entity_poly.entity_id
_entity_poly.type
_entity_poly.pdbx_seq_one_letter_code
_entity_poly.pdbx_strand_id
1 'polypeptide(L)'
;MAAKSTRGFLAIANALGTALSMASAVAGLIKPELALPGASGNALSTFYTQAYVARAVPLGLGVLWLLATRHRALKPALVLAGVVQAGDSAIGLVHHNPGMTAGAAAAAVLHLGSAWWLARADRTAAPVPATA
;
A
#
# COMPACT_ATOMS: atom_id res chain seq x y z
N MET A 1 24.48 11.98 5.63
CA MET A 1 23.49 11.64 6.69
C MET A 1 22.03 11.77 6.24
N ALA A 2 21.64 12.85 5.54
CA ALA A 2 20.25 13.09 5.13
C ALA A 2 19.58 11.92 4.39
N ALA A 3 20.21 11.34 3.36
CA ALA A 3 19.62 10.24 2.58
C ALA A 3 19.35 8.96 3.39
N LYS A 4 20.14 8.68 4.44
CA LYS A 4 19.92 7.54 5.34
C LYS A 4 18.70 7.77 6.24
N SER A 5 18.55 9.00 6.74
CA SER A 5 17.39 9.43 7.53
C SER A 5 16.10 9.38 6.68
N THR A 6 16.13 9.87 5.44
CA THR A 6 15.00 9.79 4.51
C THR A 6 14.58 8.34 4.21
N ARG A 7 15.54 7.44 3.93
CA ARG A 7 15.25 6.02 3.71
C ARG A 7 14.59 5.36 4.92
N GLY A 8 15.09 5.65 6.13
CA GLY A 8 14.50 5.14 7.37
C GLY A 8 13.07 5.63 7.58
N PHE A 9 12.85 6.93 7.38
CA PHE A 9 11.51 7.53 7.45
C PHE A 9 10.53 6.89 6.46
N LEU A 10 10.92 6.78 5.19
CA LEU A 10 10.07 6.15 4.17
C LEU A 10 9.77 4.69 4.52
N ALA A 11 10.74 3.93 5.01
CA ALA A 11 10.50 2.55 5.40
C ALA A 11 9.47 2.43 6.53
N ILE A 12 9.59 3.26 7.57
CA ILE A 12 8.62 3.29 8.68
C ILE A 12 7.24 3.72 8.20
N ALA A 13 7.17 4.78 7.41
CA ALA A 13 5.91 5.27 6.88
C ALA A 13 5.20 4.20 6.03
N ASN A 14 5.91 3.54 5.11
CA ASN A 14 5.34 2.46 4.31
C ASN A 14 4.92 1.26 5.15
N ALA A 15 5.70 0.90 6.18
CA ALA A 15 5.33 -0.17 7.08
C ALA A 15 4.02 0.14 7.83
N LEU A 16 3.89 1.35 8.36
CA LEU A 16 2.67 1.82 9.01
C LEU A 16 1.48 1.87 8.05
N GLY A 17 1.65 2.45 6.87
CA GLY A 17 0.59 2.52 5.84
C GLY A 17 0.12 1.13 5.40
N THR A 18 1.07 0.20 5.24
CA THR A 18 0.77 -1.21 4.88
C THR A 18 0.02 -1.90 6.01
N ALA A 19 0.49 -1.78 7.25
CA ALA A 19 -0.15 -2.39 8.42
C ALA A 19 -1.57 -1.85 8.63
N LEU A 20 -1.77 -0.53 8.49
CA LEU A 20 -3.08 0.09 8.61
C LEU A 20 -4.03 -0.36 7.50
N SER A 21 -3.55 -0.51 6.27
CA SER A 21 -4.35 -1.01 5.14
C SER A 21 -4.80 -2.45 5.37
N MET A 22 -3.90 -3.34 5.84
CA MET A 22 -4.26 -4.70 6.21
C MET A 22 -5.24 -4.74 7.38
N ALA A 23 -5.00 -3.94 8.42
CA ALA A 23 -5.89 -3.86 9.58
C ALA A 23 -7.29 -3.39 9.18
N SER A 24 -7.39 -2.42 8.28
CA SER A 24 -8.65 -1.95 7.71
C SER A 24 -9.39 -3.06 6.95
N ALA A 25 -8.68 -3.85 6.14
CA ALA A 25 -9.26 -4.99 5.45
C ALA A 25 -9.82 -6.04 6.42
N VAL A 26 -9.05 -6.40 7.45
CA VAL A 26 -9.47 -7.36 8.48
C VAL A 26 -10.63 -6.81 9.29
N ALA A 27 -10.63 -5.52 9.63
CA ALA A 27 -11.72 -4.86 10.34
C ALA A 27 -13.02 -4.91 9.52
N GLY A 28 -12.94 -4.69 8.20
CA GLY A 28 -14.08 -4.84 7.31
C GLY A 28 -14.64 -6.27 7.28
N LEU A 29 -13.77 -7.29 7.38
CA LEU A 29 -14.21 -8.68 7.45
C LEU A 29 -14.92 -9.03 8.76
N ILE A 30 -14.43 -8.52 9.88
CA ILE A 30 -15.01 -8.79 11.21
C ILE A 30 -16.32 -8.00 11.40
N LYS A 31 -16.36 -6.76 10.91
CA LYS A 31 -17.52 -5.86 10.98
C LYS A 31 -17.78 -5.22 9.61
N PRO A 32 -18.54 -5.90 8.73
CA PRO A 32 -18.85 -5.43 7.37
C PRO A 32 -19.48 -4.04 7.35
N GLU A 33 -20.19 -3.66 8.41
CA GLU A 33 -20.86 -2.36 8.56
C GLU A 33 -19.86 -1.20 8.61
N LEU A 34 -18.60 -1.46 9.00
CA LEU A 34 -17.53 -0.46 8.95
C LEU A 34 -17.08 -0.17 7.51
N ALA A 35 -17.23 -1.15 6.60
CA ALA A 35 -16.86 -1.00 5.19
C ALA A 35 -18.05 -0.53 4.34
N LEU A 36 -19.25 -1.06 4.61
CA LEU A 36 -20.49 -0.69 3.95
C LEU A 36 -21.68 -0.77 4.93
N PRO A 37 -22.34 0.36 5.23
CA PRO A 37 -23.59 0.34 5.99
C PRO A 37 -24.63 -0.56 5.33
N GLY A 38 -25.26 -1.47 6.11
CA GLY A 38 -26.25 -2.41 5.60
C GLY A 38 -25.68 -3.68 4.95
N ALA A 39 -24.36 -3.89 4.98
CA ALA A 39 -23.72 -5.10 4.43
C ALA A 39 -23.90 -6.36 5.30
N SER A 40 -24.43 -6.22 6.51
CA SER A 40 -24.62 -7.31 7.48
C SER A 40 -25.54 -8.40 6.92
N GLY A 41 -25.05 -9.65 6.84
CA GLY A 41 -25.87 -10.80 6.45
C GLY A 41 -26.06 -11.01 4.93
N ASN A 42 -25.41 -10.20 4.08
CA ASN A 42 -25.41 -10.42 2.63
C ASN A 42 -24.24 -11.35 2.22
N ALA A 43 -24.56 -12.50 1.60
CA ALA A 43 -23.56 -13.46 1.11
C ALA A 43 -22.56 -12.84 0.12
N LEU A 44 -23.01 -11.91 -0.73
CA LEU A 44 -22.15 -11.22 -1.69
C LEU A 44 -21.15 -10.31 -0.99
N SER A 45 -21.60 -9.54 0.01
CA SER A 45 -20.73 -8.67 0.82
C SER A 45 -19.67 -9.48 1.57
N THR A 46 -20.06 -10.62 2.14
CA THR A 46 -19.13 -11.54 2.82
C THR A 46 -18.08 -12.07 1.86
N PHE A 47 -18.48 -12.53 0.67
CA PHE A 47 -17.56 -13.01 -0.36
C PHE A 47 -16.56 -11.91 -0.78
N TYR A 48 -17.04 -10.71 -1.08
CA TYR A 48 -16.17 -9.59 -1.47
C TYR A 48 -15.17 -9.21 -0.37
N THR A 49 -15.61 -9.23 0.89
CA THR A 49 -14.74 -8.87 2.01
C THR A 49 -13.69 -9.94 2.28
N GLN A 50 -14.03 -11.21 2.13
CA GLN A 50 -13.07 -12.31 2.18
C GLN A 50 -12.04 -12.19 1.05
N ALA A 51 -12.48 -11.93 -0.18
CA ALA A 51 -11.59 -11.70 -1.32
C ALA A 51 -10.67 -10.48 -1.09
N TYR A 52 -11.20 -9.41 -0.49
CA TYR A 52 -10.44 -8.22 -0.13
C TYR A 52 -9.33 -8.54 0.87
N VAL A 53 -9.64 -9.25 1.96
CA VAL A 53 -8.62 -9.68 2.94
C VAL A 53 -7.59 -10.63 2.32
N ALA A 54 -8.05 -11.58 1.51
CA ALA A 54 -7.21 -12.57 0.84
C ALA A 54 -6.19 -11.92 -0.12
N ARG A 55 -6.49 -10.74 -0.70
CA ARG A 55 -5.50 -9.96 -1.45
C ARG A 55 -4.64 -9.05 -0.58
N ALA A 56 -5.26 -8.35 0.37
CA ALA A 56 -4.61 -7.27 1.10
C ALA A 56 -3.55 -7.78 2.06
N VAL A 57 -3.83 -8.89 2.76
CA VAL A 57 -2.92 -9.43 3.77
C VAL A 57 -1.65 -10.02 3.14
N PRO A 58 -1.71 -10.90 2.12
CA PRO A 58 -0.48 -11.43 1.52
C PRO A 58 0.37 -10.34 0.86
N LEU A 59 -0.26 -9.39 0.15
CA LEU A 59 0.45 -8.28 -0.46
C LEU A 59 1.14 -7.41 0.60
N GLY A 60 0.42 -7.07 1.68
CA GLY A 60 0.97 -6.26 2.75
C GLY A 60 2.10 -6.96 3.52
N LEU A 61 1.95 -8.24 3.84
CA LEU A 61 3.02 -9.04 4.44
C LEU A 61 4.26 -9.10 3.53
N GLY A 62 4.06 -9.25 2.22
CA GLY A 62 5.13 -9.20 1.23
C GLY A 62 5.88 -7.86 1.26
N VAL A 63 5.16 -6.74 1.27
CA VAL A 63 5.76 -5.39 1.37
C VAL A 63 6.53 -5.23 2.67
N LEU A 64 5.97 -5.64 3.81
CA LEU A 64 6.64 -5.57 5.12
C LEU A 64 7.92 -6.41 5.15
N TRP A 65 7.88 -7.62 4.62
CA TRP A 65 9.06 -8.48 4.53
C TRP A 65 10.15 -7.86 3.64
N LEU A 66 9.78 -7.31 2.48
CA LEU A 66 10.71 -6.63 1.58
C LEU A 66 11.32 -5.37 2.20
N LEU A 67 10.54 -4.62 2.99
CA LEU A 67 11.03 -3.47 3.76
C LEU A 67 12.05 -3.91 4.83
N ALA A 68 11.72 -4.95 5.60
CA ALA A 68 12.59 -5.45 6.67
C ALA A 68 13.93 -5.99 6.14
N THR A 69 13.89 -6.68 5.00
CA THR A 69 15.08 -7.28 4.36
C THR A 69 15.82 -6.33 3.43
N ARG A 70 15.28 -5.14 3.15
CA ARG A 70 15.80 -4.18 2.14
C ARG A 70 16.01 -4.83 0.78
N HIS A 71 15.12 -5.74 0.40
CA HIS A 71 15.27 -6.57 -0.79
C HIS A 71 15.10 -5.76 -2.08
N ARG A 72 15.83 -6.12 -3.15
CA ARG A 72 15.79 -5.43 -4.45
C ARG A 72 14.40 -5.35 -5.09
N ALA A 73 13.51 -6.29 -4.75
CA ALA A 73 12.13 -6.31 -5.22
C ALA A 73 11.19 -5.32 -4.49
N LEU A 74 11.69 -4.55 -3.51
CA LEU A 74 10.89 -3.58 -2.79
C LEU A 74 10.25 -2.53 -3.73
N LYS A 75 11.01 -1.99 -4.69
CA LYS A 75 10.50 -0.98 -5.63
C LYS A 75 9.27 -1.45 -6.42
N PRO A 76 9.31 -2.57 -7.16
CA PRO A 76 8.13 -3.05 -7.89
C PRO A 76 6.98 -3.45 -6.94
N ALA A 77 7.27 -3.96 -5.75
CA ALA A 77 6.23 -4.26 -4.76
C ALA A 77 5.51 -3.00 -4.25
N LEU A 78 6.24 -1.91 -4.01
CA LEU A 78 5.66 -0.61 -3.66
C LEU A 78 4.83 -0.04 -4.81
N VAL A 79 5.25 -0.21 -6.07
CA VAL A 79 4.42 0.16 -7.22
C VAL A 79 3.12 -0.62 -7.23
N LEU A 80 3.19 -1.94 -7.06
CA LEU A 80 2.01 -2.80 -7.04
C LEU A 80 1.06 -2.42 -5.90
N ALA A 81 1.57 -2.28 -4.67
CA ALA A 81 0.78 -1.83 -3.53
C ALA A 81 0.14 -0.46 -3.75
N GLY A 82 0.88 0.48 -4.34
CA GLY A 82 0.36 1.79 -4.68
C GLY A 82 -0.77 1.76 -5.70
N VAL A 83 -0.65 0.93 -6.74
CA VAL A 83 -1.71 0.74 -7.75
C VAL A 83 -2.95 0.10 -7.13
N VAL A 84 -2.77 -0.90 -6.27
CA VAL A 84 -3.88 -1.55 -5.56
C VAL A 84 -4.63 -0.53 -4.69
N GLN A 85 -3.93 0.33 -3.94
CA GLN A 85 -4.60 1.35 -3.13
C GLN A 85 -5.22 2.48 -3.97
N ALA A 86 -4.67 2.80 -5.13
CA ALA A 86 -5.34 3.71 -6.07
C ALA A 86 -6.68 3.12 -6.56
N GLY A 87 -6.72 1.82 -6.84
CA GLY A 87 -7.95 1.10 -7.15
C GLY A 87 -8.97 1.14 -6.00
N ASP A 88 -8.52 0.90 -4.77
CA ASP A 88 -9.39 0.99 -3.58
C ASP A 88 -9.96 2.41 -3.39
N SER A 89 -9.14 3.43 -3.62
CA SER A 89 -9.58 4.82 -3.56
C SER A 89 -10.67 5.12 -4.60
N ALA A 90 -10.48 4.64 -5.84
CA ALA A 90 -11.47 4.80 -6.90
C ALA A 90 -12.79 4.07 -6.58
N ILE A 91 -12.72 2.84 -6.07
CA ILE A 91 -13.92 2.10 -5.61
C ILE A 91 -14.62 2.87 -4.48
N GLY A 92 -13.84 3.44 -3.56
CA GLY A 92 -14.36 4.22 -2.43
C GLY A 92 -15.10 5.46 -2.89
N LEU A 93 -14.57 6.14 -3.90
CA LEU A 93 -15.19 7.30 -4.48
C LEU A 93 -16.53 6.94 -5.14
N VAL A 94 -16.56 5.86 -5.95
CA VAL A 94 -17.77 5.38 -6.63
C VAL A 94 -18.87 4.97 -5.65
N HIS A 95 -18.49 4.40 -4.51
CA HIS A 95 -19.44 3.91 -3.50
C HIS A 95 -19.64 4.89 -2.33
N HIS A 96 -19.19 6.14 -2.46
CA HIS A 96 -19.31 7.18 -1.42
C HIS A 96 -18.79 6.75 -0.04
N ASN A 97 -17.69 5.99 -0.02
CA ASN A 97 -16.97 5.64 1.20
C ASN A 97 -15.78 6.60 1.38
N PRO A 98 -15.93 7.69 2.17
CA PRO A 98 -14.88 8.69 2.32
C PRO A 98 -13.63 8.13 3.01
N GLY A 99 -13.80 7.18 3.95
CA GLY A 99 -12.70 6.55 4.66
C GLY A 99 -11.79 5.75 3.74
N MET A 100 -12.37 4.90 2.89
CA MET A 100 -11.62 4.14 1.89
C MET A 100 -11.01 5.05 0.83
N THR A 101 -11.76 6.07 0.37
CA THR A 101 -11.27 7.04 -0.62
C THR A 101 -10.00 7.74 -0.13
N ALA A 102 -10.06 8.37 1.04
CA ALA A 102 -8.96 9.16 1.58
C ALA A 102 -7.81 8.28 2.07
N GLY A 103 -8.11 7.21 2.83
CA GLY A 103 -7.12 6.31 3.39
C GLY A 103 -6.31 5.60 2.31
N ALA A 104 -6.99 5.06 1.30
CA ALA A 104 -6.32 4.39 0.20
C ALA A 104 -5.58 5.38 -0.73
N ALA A 105 -6.11 6.58 -0.96
CA ALA A 105 -5.37 7.61 -1.69
C ALA A 105 -4.04 7.99 -0.99
N ALA A 106 -4.08 8.19 0.32
CA ALA A 106 -2.89 8.51 1.11
C ALA A 106 -1.85 7.37 1.05
N ALA A 107 -2.29 6.11 1.19
CA ALA A 107 -1.42 4.95 1.05
C ALA A 107 -0.86 4.82 -0.38
N ALA A 108 -1.65 5.07 -1.41
CA ALA A 108 -1.20 5.06 -2.80
C ALA A 108 -0.08 6.09 -3.04
N VAL A 109 -0.29 7.34 -2.60
CA VAL A 109 0.72 8.40 -2.70
C VAL A 109 1.99 8.01 -1.96
N LEU A 110 1.86 7.44 -0.75
CA LEU A 110 2.99 7.01 0.05
C LEU A 110 3.81 5.92 -0.66
N HIS A 111 3.16 4.86 -1.14
CA HIS A 111 3.82 3.75 -1.80
C HIS A 111 4.46 4.15 -3.14
N LEU A 112 3.71 4.86 -4.00
CA LEU A 112 4.20 5.32 -5.31
C LEU A 112 5.29 6.38 -5.17
N GLY A 113 5.11 7.34 -4.26
CA GLY A 113 6.10 8.37 -3.97
C GLY A 113 7.40 7.76 -3.44
N SER A 114 7.31 6.74 -2.59
CA SER A 114 8.48 6.01 -2.09
C SER A 114 9.18 5.21 -3.18
N ALA A 115 8.43 4.52 -4.05
CA ALA A 115 8.99 3.80 -5.19
C ALA A 115 9.72 4.76 -6.14
N TRP A 116 9.12 5.90 -6.44
CA TRP A 116 9.70 6.94 -7.29
C TRP A 116 10.96 7.55 -6.68
N TRP A 117 10.93 7.86 -5.38
CA TRP A 117 12.09 8.40 -4.68
C TRP A 117 13.27 7.41 -4.70
N LEU A 118 13.01 6.12 -4.44
CA LEU A 118 14.02 5.07 -4.53
C LEU A 118 14.59 4.96 -5.95
N ALA A 119 13.74 5.00 -6.97
CA ALA A 119 14.18 4.98 -8.37
C ALA A 119 15.06 6.17 -8.74
N ARG A 120 14.74 7.38 -8.22
CA ARG A 120 15.58 8.56 -8.42
C ARG A 120 16.93 8.44 -7.71
N ALA A 121 16.93 7.98 -6.46
CA ALA A 121 18.16 7.81 -5.67
C ALA A 121 19.15 6.82 -6.34
N ASP A 122 18.63 5.76 -6.96
CA ASP A 122 19.46 4.79 -7.68
C ASP A 122 20.08 5.39 -8.94
N ARG A 123 19.33 6.21 -9.69
CA ARG A 123 19.85 6.92 -10.88
C ARG A 123 20.97 7.89 -10.53
N THR A 124 20.85 8.62 -9.41
CA THR A 124 21.89 9.55 -8.96
C THR A 124 23.14 8.86 -8.45
N ALA A 125 23.05 7.58 -8.07
CA ALA A 125 24.18 6.79 -7.58
C ALA A 125 24.88 5.98 -8.69
N ALA A 126 24.32 5.95 -9.91
CA ALA A 126 24.93 5.25 -11.04
C ALA A 126 26.22 5.97 -11.48
N PRO A 127 27.34 5.25 -11.64
CA PRO A 127 28.58 5.85 -12.15
C PRO A 127 28.34 6.44 -13.55
N VAL A 128 28.88 7.64 -13.79
CA VAL A 128 28.89 8.23 -15.15
C VAL A 128 29.70 7.29 -16.05
N PRO A 129 29.15 6.82 -17.19
CA PRO A 129 29.91 6.01 -18.12
C PRO A 129 31.13 6.80 -18.56
N ALA A 130 32.32 6.24 -18.34
CA ALA A 130 33.56 6.82 -18.87
C ALA A 130 33.41 6.87 -20.39
N THR A 131 33.26 8.06 -20.94
CA THR A 131 33.35 8.30 -22.37
C THR A 131 34.76 7.90 -22.80
N ALA A 132 34.84 6.84 -23.62
CA ALA A 132 36.06 6.40 -24.29
C ALA A 132 36.51 7.39 -25.36
#